data_AF-A0A2V2ERV6-F1
#
_entry.id   AF-A0A2V2ERV6-F1
#
_cell.length_a   1.000
_cell.length_b   1.000
_cell.length_c   1.000
_cell.angle_alpha   90.00
_cell.angle_beta   90.00
_cell.angle_gamma   90.00
#
_symmetry.space_group_name_H-M   'P 1'
#
loop_
_entity.id
_entity.type
_entity.pdbx_description
1 polymer ?
#
loop_
_entity_poly.entity_id
_entity_poly.type
_entity_poly.pdbx_seq_one_letter_code
_entity_poly.pdbx_strand_id
1 'polypeptide(L)'
;MKKFLTLAVAFLLSIAFAMFAGCSTALEKGKIEGNYKEPTQEELETALRSLEGSTMFGDTEQADWEFGVKTGGNFNVKITVNDSTLSADAKVSLQEKISKSETGLELLGKGNLSFNMKAPAEIMGQETDAEMKAEMYNDSSFLYLEASAKSGKDSQDVKVKVDISTIMGELMFGETMNVSAAGILAETGDQESASASLGFSVEEFMEFAAEWNLDIGLDTSDGVKLRLTASQETFTKILNAVLKKIMSLPASASFDMSDRIALSNSVFELYLQADKDGKFVAAATNLTLKGSIEIPAMTEDSEATNIGIDIGGAFYIESNVSDFSIPDGISEDSSYQVIDN
;
A
#
# COMPACT_ATOMS: atom_id res chain seq x y z
N MET A 1 22.78 2.14 -13.88
CA MET A 1 21.97 1.13 -14.61
C MET A 1 21.46 0.05 -13.66
N LYS A 2 21.97 -1.20 -13.58
CA LYS A 2 21.34 -2.27 -12.75
C LYS A 2 20.89 -1.84 -11.33
N LYS A 3 21.75 -1.17 -10.55
CA LYS A 3 21.40 -0.67 -9.19
C LYS A 3 20.27 0.38 -9.15
N PHE A 4 20.04 1.11 -10.24
CA PHE A 4 18.97 2.10 -10.36
C PHE A 4 17.63 1.43 -10.71
N LEU A 5 17.65 0.38 -11.54
CA LEU A 5 16.49 -0.47 -11.78
C LEU A 5 16.10 -1.22 -10.50
N THR A 6 17.08 -1.76 -9.76
CA THR A 6 16.84 -2.32 -8.41
C THR A 6 16.28 -1.28 -7.44
N LEU A 7 16.63 0.01 -7.56
CA LEU A 7 16.09 1.07 -6.70
C LEU A 7 14.66 1.46 -7.11
N ALA A 8 14.36 1.54 -8.40
CA ALA A 8 13.02 1.82 -8.92
C ALA A 8 12.06 0.65 -8.65
N VAL A 9 12.51 -0.59 -8.83
CA VAL A 9 11.77 -1.80 -8.48
C VAL A 9 11.67 -1.98 -6.96
N ALA A 10 12.67 -1.56 -6.17
CA ALA A 10 12.54 -1.48 -4.72
C ALA A 10 11.58 -0.36 -4.27
N PHE A 11 11.48 0.75 -5.02
CA PHE A 11 10.47 1.78 -4.78
C PHE A 11 9.07 1.24 -5.10
N LEU A 12 8.87 0.62 -6.27
CA LEU A 12 7.61 -0.03 -6.65
C LEU A 12 7.25 -1.20 -5.71
N LEU A 13 8.21 -1.97 -5.22
CA LEU A 13 8.00 -2.98 -4.17
C LEU A 13 7.72 -2.35 -2.80
N SER A 14 8.32 -1.20 -2.46
CA SER A 14 7.97 -0.47 -1.22
C SER A 14 6.59 0.18 -1.32
N ILE A 15 6.14 0.54 -2.53
CA ILE A 15 4.77 0.94 -2.84
C ILE A 15 3.85 -0.30 -2.83
N ALA A 16 4.31 -1.50 -3.20
CA ALA A 16 3.57 -2.74 -3.03
C ALA A 16 3.51 -3.22 -1.56
N PHE A 17 4.50 -2.90 -0.73
CA PHE A 17 4.39 -3.00 0.72
C PHE A 17 3.55 -1.86 1.32
N ALA A 18 3.40 -0.72 0.63
CA ALA A 18 2.38 0.29 0.93
C ALA A 18 0.97 -0.14 0.49
N MET A 19 0.83 -1.06 -0.48
CA MET A 19 -0.42 -1.79 -0.73
C MET A 19 -0.81 -2.73 0.43
N PHE A 20 0.07 -2.90 1.43
CA PHE A 20 -0.23 -3.47 2.75
C PHE A 20 -0.22 -2.42 3.89
N ALA A 21 -0.09 -1.12 3.62
CA ALA A 21 0.03 -0.09 4.65
C ALA A 21 -0.74 1.20 4.34
N GLY A 22 -1.98 1.29 4.86
CA GLY A 22 -2.60 2.57 5.22
C GLY A 22 -3.26 3.34 4.07
N CYS A 23 -4.51 3.05 3.63
CA CYS A 23 -5.16 3.63 2.44
C CYS A 23 -6.15 4.85 2.76
N SER A 24 -7.33 5.14 2.12
CA SER A 24 -8.40 6.18 2.44
C SER A 24 -8.67 7.58 1.76
N THR A 25 -7.75 8.33 1.15
CA THR A 25 -7.86 9.80 0.94
C THR A 25 -8.84 10.40 -0.10
N ALA A 26 -10.07 9.88 -0.18
CA ALA A 26 -11.28 10.74 -0.14
C ALA A 26 -11.36 11.52 1.20
N LEU A 27 -10.68 10.98 2.19
CA LEU A 27 -10.58 11.36 3.58
C LEU A 27 -9.12 11.72 3.89
N GLU A 28 -8.77 12.97 4.21
CA GLU A 28 -7.39 13.35 4.62
C GLU A 28 -6.97 12.76 6.01
N LYS A 29 -7.41 11.53 6.34
CA LYS A 29 -7.52 11.00 7.71
C LYS A 29 -7.43 9.48 7.88
N GLY A 30 -7.36 8.64 6.83
CA GLY A 30 -7.22 7.19 7.01
C GLY A 30 -8.53 6.38 7.15
N LYS A 31 -9.70 7.03 7.30
CA LYS A 31 -10.86 6.46 8.02
C LYS A 31 -12.20 6.51 7.27
N ILE A 32 -12.88 5.38 7.10
CA ILE A 32 -14.31 5.39 6.69
C ILE A 32 -15.18 5.63 7.94
N GLU A 33 -16.17 6.51 7.82
CA GLU A 33 -17.10 6.86 8.90
C GLU A 33 -18.31 5.89 8.93
N GLY A 34 -18.63 5.38 10.12
CA GLY A 34 -19.68 4.37 10.30
C GLY A 34 -20.01 4.07 11.77
N ASN A 35 -21.18 3.49 12.01
CA ASN A 35 -21.70 3.13 13.33
C ASN A 35 -21.20 1.75 13.79
N TYR A 36 -19.89 1.51 13.63
CA TYR A 36 -19.24 0.21 13.80
C TYR A 36 -19.52 -0.44 15.17
N LYS A 37 -19.86 -1.73 15.14
CA LYS A 37 -20.00 -2.60 16.32
C LYS A 37 -19.24 -3.90 16.09
N GLU A 38 -18.84 -4.56 17.16
CA GLU A 38 -18.33 -5.93 17.12
C GLU A 38 -19.41 -6.87 16.52
N PRO A 39 -19.13 -7.56 15.39
CA PRO A 39 -20.11 -8.45 14.76
C PRO A 39 -20.09 -9.84 15.39
N THR A 40 -21.22 -10.54 15.34
CA THR A 40 -21.23 -12.01 15.45
C THR A 40 -20.65 -12.66 14.20
N GLN A 41 -20.23 -13.92 14.31
CA GLN A 41 -19.73 -14.71 13.17
C GLN A 41 -20.73 -14.77 12.01
N GLU A 42 -22.03 -14.92 12.30
CA GLU A 42 -23.11 -14.98 11.29
C GLU A 42 -23.30 -13.63 10.57
N GLU A 43 -23.20 -12.50 11.29
CA GLU A 43 -23.25 -11.16 10.71
C GLU A 43 -22.02 -10.88 9.83
N LEU A 44 -20.82 -11.30 10.27
CA LEU A 44 -19.58 -11.15 9.51
C LEU A 44 -19.55 -12.05 8.27
N GLU A 45 -20.01 -13.29 8.36
CA GLU A 45 -20.14 -14.23 7.24
C GLU A 45 -21.15 -13.71 6.19
N THR A 46 -22.26 -13.14 6.65
CA THR A 46 -23.25 -12.49 5.77
C THR A 46 -22.68 -11.24 5.10
N ALA A 47 -21.93 -10.42 5.83
CA ALA A 47 -21.26 -9.24 5.29
C ALA A 47 -20.19 -9.60 4.24
N LEU A 48 -19.34 -10.59 4.52
CA LEU A 48 -18.30 -11.04 3.59
C LEU A 48 -18.90 -11.64 2.32
N ARG A 49 -19.96 -12.46 2.41
CA ARG A 49 -20.68 -12.97 1.22
C ARG A 49 -21.27 -11.86 0.33
N SER A 50 -21.63 -10.70 0.88
CA SER A 50 -22.12 -9.58 0.07
C SER A 50 -21.02 -8.89 -0.76
N LEU A 51 -19.75 -9.20 -0.47
CA LEU A 51 -18.56 -8.75 -1.20
C LEU A 51 -18.06 -9.82 -2.20
N GLU A 52 -18.51 -11.07 -2.08
CA GLU A 52 -18.19 -12.16 -3.01
C GLU A 52 -19.05 -12.10 -4.28
N GLY A 53 -18.70 -11.25 -5.24
CA GLY A 53 -19.48 -11.18 -6.48
C GLY A 53 -18.88 -10.41 -7.65
N SER A 54 -19.31 -10.80 -8.85
CA SER A 54 -19.10 -10.06 -10.11
C SER A 54 -19.76 -8.67 -10.12
N THR A 55 -20.59 -8.36 -9.12
CA THR A 55 -21.23 -7.05 -8.91
C THR A 55 -20.29 -5.94 -8.46
N MET A 56 -19.09 -6.26 -7.92
CA MET A 56 -18.17 -5.24 -7.38
C MET A 56 -17.81 -4.15 -8.40
N PHE A 57 -17.74 -4.49 -9.69
CA PHE A 57 -17.40 -3.59 -10.81
C PHE A 57 -18.62 -3.06 -11.57
N GLY A 58 -19.83 -3.27 -11.06
CA GLY A 58 -21.08 -2.98 -11.75
C GLY A 58 -21.41 -3.97 -12.87
N ASP A 59 -22.30 -3.57 -13.77
CA ASP A 59 -22.80 -4.42 -14.86
C ASP A 59 -21.94 -4.25 -16.12
N THR A 60 -20.92 -5.12 -16.23
CA THR A 60 -19.95 -5.11 -17.34
C THR A 60 -20.54 -5.36 -18.72
N GLU A 61 -21.82 -5.73 -18.85
CA GLU A 61 -22.49 -5.93 -20.14
C GLU A 61 -23.11 -4.64 -20.71
N GLN A 62 -23.31 -3.59 -19.90
CA GLN A 62 -23.88 -2.32 -20.37
C GLN A 62 -23.01 -1.65 -21.44
N ALA A 63 -23.64 -0.99 -22.43
CA ALA A 63 -22.95 -0.47 -23.61
C ALA A 63 -22.04 0.74 -23.27
N ASP A 64 -22.51 1.54 -22.31
CA ASP A 64 -21.88 2.70 -21.70
C ASP A 64 -21.22 2.36 -20.34
N TRP A 65 -20.83 1.09 -20.14
CA TRP A 65 -20.11 0.69 -18.93
C TRP A 65 -18.74 1.36 -18.84
N GLU A 66 -18.51 2.03 -17.72
CA GLU A 66 -17.25 2.58 -17.27
C GLU A 66 -17.06 2.23 -15.79
N PHE A 67 -15.83 1.85 -15.41
CA PHE A 67 -15.40 1.70 -14.03
C PHE A 67 -14.12 2.51 -13.82
N GLY A 68 -14.18 3.48 -12.92
CA GLY A 68 -13.02 4.28 -12.52
C GLY A 68 -12.62 4.01 -11.08
N VAL A 69 -11.33 4.02 -10.80
CA VAL A 69 -10.79 3.97 -9.44
C VAL A 69 -9.88 5.17 -9.20
N LYS A 70 -10.00 5.76 -8.02
CA LYS A 70 -9.14 6.85 -7.59
C LYS A 70 -8.39 6.46 -6.32
N THR A 71 -7.10 6.70 -6.39
CA THR A 71 -6.06 6.21 -5.51
C THR A 71 -5.13 7.37 -5.15
N GLY A 72 -4.42 7.24 -4.04
CA GLY A 72 -3.42 8.21 -3.63
C GLY A 72 -2.83 7.92 -2.27
N GLY A 73 -2.32 8.93 -1.56
CA GLY A 73 -1.62 8.80 -0.28
C GLY A 73 -0.61 9.92 0.02
N ASN A 74 0.28 9.70 0.99
CA ASN A 74 -0.06 10.06 2.36
C ASN A 74 0.85 9.42 3.41
N PHE A 75 2.18 9.44 3.31
CA PHE A 75 3.06 8.81 4.30
C PHE A 75 4.12 9.77 4.87
N ASN A 76 4.28 9.79 6.18
CA ASN A 76 5.35 10.48 6.90
C ASN A 76 6.06 9.51 7.84
N VAL A 77 7.39 9.58 7.85
CA VAL A 77 8.26 8.85 8.78
C VAL A 77 9.22 9.85 9.39
N LYS A 78 9.36 9.81 10.72
CA LYS A 78 10.42 10.45 11.47
C LYS A 78 11.07 9.41 12.38
N ILE A 79 12.36 9.16 12.16
CA ILE A 79 13.18 8.30 13.01
C ILE A 79 14.21 9.19 13.69
N THR A 80 14.15 9.26 15.00
CA THR A 80 15.06 10.06 15.83
C THR A 80 16.01 9.10 16.55
N VAL A 81 17.32 9.23 16.34
CA VAL A 81 18.35 8.44 17.03
C VAL A 81 19.17 9.39 17.90
N ASN A 82 19.01 9.29 19.22
CA ASN A 82 19.46 10.28 20.18
C ASN A 82 18.97 11.69 19.78
N ASP A 83 19.87 12.63 19.46
CA ASP A 83 19.50 13.98 19.00
C ASP A 83 19.32 14.11 17.47
N SER A 84 19.70 13.09 16.70
CA SER A 84 19.69 13.12 15.23
C SER A 84 18.33 12.68 14.66
N THR A 85 17.76 13.43 13.72
CA THR A 85 16.46 13.11 13.10
C THR A 85 16.61 12.82 11.60
N LEU A 86 16.24 11.61 11.18
CA LEU A 86 15.85 11.33 9.80
C LEU A 86 14.34 11.59 9.64
N SER A 87 13.94 12.21 8.54
CA SER A 87 12.53 12.37 8.15
C SER A 87 12.31 12.07 6.66
N ALA A 88 11.22 11.38 6.33
CA ALA A 88 10.79 11.15 4.96
C ALA A 88 9.28 11.39 4.82
N ASP A 89 8.89 12.00 3.69
CA ASP A 89 7.52 12.36 3.34
C ASP A 89 7.21 11.87 1.93
N ALA A 90 6.27 10.94 1.78
CA ALA A 90 5.74 10.51 0.49
C ALA A 90 4.28 10.92 0.31
N LYS A 91 3.91 11.30 -0.91
CA LYS A 91 2.52 11.42 -1.36
C LYS A 91 2.37 10.80 -2.72
N VAL A 92 1.24 10.16 -2.97
CA VAL A 92 0.92 9.53 -4.25
C VAL A 92 -0.50 9.90 -4.65
N SER A 93 -0.80 9.88 -5.94
CA SER A 93 -2.16 9.82 -6.48
C SER A 93 -2.14 9.04 -7.78
N LEU A 94 -3.22 8.33 -8.06
CA LEU A 94 -3.44 7.59 -9.29
C LEU A 94 -4.95 7.58 -9.54
N GLN A 95 -5.38 7.90 -10.74
CA GLN A 95 -6.73 7.67 -11.22
C GLN A 95 -6.61 6.73 -12.40
N GLU A 96 -7.40 5.67 -12.41
CA GLU A 96 -7.50 4.72 -13.53
C GLU A 96 -8.96 4.64 -13.96
N LYS A 97 -9.16 4.46 -15.26
CA LYS A 97 -10.48 4.36 -15.88
C LYS A 97 -10.45 3.22 -16.89
N ILE A 98 -11.41 2.32 -16.77
CA ILE A 98 -11.69 1.27 -17.74
C ILE A 98 -13.05 1.57 -18.36
N SER A 99 -13.11 1.74 -19.67
CA SER A 99 -14.34 2.03 -20.42
C SER A 99 -14.48 1.11 -21.63
N LYS A 100 -15.69 0.97 -22.16
CA LYS A 100 -15.92 0.31 -23.46
C LYS A 100 -15.64 1.27 -24.63
N SER A 101 -14.97 0.75 -25.64
CA SER A 101 -14.72 1.38 -26.94
C SER A 101 -15.22 0.46 -28.07
N GLU A 102 -15.28 0.97 -29.31
CA GLU A 102 -15.65 0.15 -30.49
C GLU A 102 -14.69 -1.03 -30.75
N THR A 103 -13.47 -0.98 -30.21
CA THR A 103 -12.39 -1.97 -30.44
C THR A 103 -12.11 -2.88 -29.24
N GLY A 104 -12.75 -2.66 -28.09
CA GLY A 104 -12.53 -3.44 -26.87
C GLY A 104 -12.61 -2.57 -25.61
N LEU A 105 -11.90 -2.98 -24.54
CA LEU A 105 -11.71 -2.15 -23.36
C LEU A 105 -10.62 -1.11 -23.59
N GLU A 106 -10.91 0.14 -23.26
CA GLU A 106 -9.93 1.22 -23.14
C GLU A 106 -9.52 1.35 -21.67
N LEU A 107 -8.21 1.37 -21.41
CA LEU A 107 -7.63 1.68 -20.11
C LEU A 107 -6.92 3.04 -20.23
N LEU A 108 -7.33 3.98 -19.40
CA LEU A 108 -6.61 5.24 -19.20
C LEU A 108 -6.17 5.35 -17.74
N GLY A 109 -5.01 5.96 -17.51
CA GLY A 109 -4.54 6.25 -16.16
C GLY A 109 -3.73 7.53 -16.06
N LYS A 110 -3.80 8.17 -14.89
CA LYS A 110 -3.08 9.40 -14.54
C LYS A 110 -2.71 9.40 -13.06
N GLY A 111 -1.43 9.44 -12.75
CA GLY A 111 -0.91 9.51 -11.40
C GLY A 111 0.18 10.54 -11.19
N ASN A 112 0.51 10.76 -9.92
CA ASN A 112 1.70 11.47 -9.49
C ASN A 112 2.28 10.85 -8.22
N LEU A 113 3.59 11.00 -8.04
CA LEU A 113 4.33 10.67 -6.85
C LEU A 113 5.11 11.91 -6.43
N SER A 114 5.19 12.16 -5.13
CA SER A 114 6.22 13.02 -4.55
C SER A 114 6.83 12.33 -3.35
N PHE A 115 8.13 12.42 -3.21
CA PHE A 115 8.90 11.87 -2.11
C PHE A 115 9.96 12.89 -1.70
N ASN A 116 10.13 13.10 -0.41
CA ASN A 116 11.14 13.97 0.16
C ASN A 116 11.83 13.20 1.29
N MET A 117 13.14 13.30 1.42
CA MET A 117 13.90 12.69 2.50
C MET A 117 15.01 13.62 2.97
N LYS A 118 15.08 13.82 4.29
CA LYS A 118 16.15 14.55 4.97
C LYS A 118 16.78 13.62 5.99
N ALA A 119 18.08 13.40 5.89
CA ALA A 119 18.84 12.55 6.79
C ALA A 119 20.21 13.18 7.13
N PRO A 120 20.56 13.32 8.41
CA PRO A 120 21.81 13.92 8.85
C PRO A 120 23.00 12.96 8.65
N ALA A 121 24.21 13.51 8.63
CA ALA A 121 25.43 12.74 8.40
C ALA A 121 25.68 11.67 9.49
N GLU A 122 25.21 11.94 10.69
CA GLU A 122 25.21 11.07 11.87
C GLU A 122 24.41 9.77 11.66
N ILE A 123 23.46 9.75 10.71
CA ILE A 123 22.63 8.57 10.38
C ILE A 123 23.06 7.94 9.04
N MET A 124 23.36 8.75 8.02
CA MET A 124 23.62 8.28 6.65
C MET A 124 25.10 8.31 6.22
N GLY A 125 26.02 8.74 7.09
CA GLY A 125 27.43 8.97 6.78
C GLY A 125 27.70 10.26 5.98
N GLN A 126 26.65 10.89 5.44
CA GLN A 126 26.66 12.17 4.74
C GLN A 126 25.29 12.86 4.92
N GLU A 127 25.27 14.19 4.97
CA GLU A 127 24.01 14.95 4.95
C GLU A 127 23.30 14.69 3.61
N THR A 128 22.02 14.32 3.67
CA THR A 128 21.21 13.95 2.51
C THR A 128 19.90 14.73 2.56
N ASP A 129 19.66 15.58 1.56
CA ASP A 129 18.38 16.24 1.31
C ASP A 129 17.98 15.93 -0.14
N ALA A 130 16.95 15.09 -0.29
CA ALA A 130 16.55 14.50 -1.55
C ALA A 130 15.05 14.73 -1.83
N GLU A 131 14.73 15.20 -3.04
CA GLU A 131 13.37 15.37 -3.55
C GLU A 131 13.23 14.48 -4.79
N MET A 132 12.15 13.69 -4.87
CA MET A 132 11.74 13.01 -6.09
C MET A 132 10.29 13.36 -6.37
N LYS A 133 9.98 13.66 -7.63
CA LYS A 133 8.60 13.77 -8.13
C LYS A 133 8.47 12.98 -9.40
N ALA A 134 7.33 12.32 -9.58
CA ALA A 134 6.96 11.76 -10.87
C ALA A 134 5.52 12.13 -11.23
N GLU A 135 5.27 12.33 -12.52
CA GLU A 135 3.95 12.21 -13.12
C GLU A 135 3.91 10.93 -13.95
N MET A 136 2.78 10.26 -13.93
CA MET A 136 2.57 8.98 -14.57
C MET A 136 1.29 9.05 -15.40
N TYR A 137 1.32 8.52 -16.60
CA TYR A 137 0.17 8.44 -17.50
C TYR A 137 0.17 7.06 -18.15
N ASN A 138 -0.99 6.52 -18.51
CA ASN A 138 -1.06 5.33 -19.34
C ASN A 138 -2.29 5.32 -20.25
N ASP A 139 -2.13 4.64 -21.38
CA ASP A 139 -3.20 4.20 -22.28
C ASP A 139 -3.25 2.66 -22.30
N SER A 140 -4.07 2.04 -23.17
CA SER A 140 -4.17 0.57 -23.27
C SER A 140 -2.89 -0.13 -23.79
N SER A 141 -1.86 0.61 -24.21
CA SER A 141 -0.61 0.08 -24.80
C SER A 141 0.64 0.46 -24.02
N PHE A 142 0.71 1.68 -23.47
CA PHE A 142 1.93 2.25 -22.93
C PHE A 142 1.77 2.89 -21.55
N LEU A 143 2.79 2.71 -20.72
CA LEU A 143 3.06 3.51 -19.53
C LEU A 143 4.04 4.64 -19.91
N TYR A 144 3.70 5.86 -19.49
CA TYR A 144 4.51 7.06 -19.64
C TYR A 144 4.87 7.57 -18.24
N LEU A 145 6.16 7.79 -17.98
CA LEU A 145 6.66 8.27 -16.70
C LEU A 145 7.55 9.48 -16.93
N GLU A 146 7.14 10.63 -16.40
CA GLU A 146 8.01 11.81 -16.24
C GLU A 146 8.50 11.84 -14.79
N ALA A 147 9.80 11.69 -14.56
CA ALA A 147 10.36 11.73 -13.21
C ALA A 147 11.46 12.80 -13.10
N SER A 148 11.48 13.50 -11.98
CA SER A 148 12.52 14.44 -11.57
C SER A 148 13.07 14.02 -10.20
N ALA A 149 14.39 14.04 -10.05
CA ALA A 149 15.07 13.71 -8.82
C ALA A 149 16.14 14.77 -8.53
N LYS A 150 16.19 15.27 -7.30
CA LYS A 150 17.16 16.26 -6.83
C LYS A 150 17.87 15.76 -5.59
N SER A 151 19.14 16.11 -5.46
CA SER A 151 19.92 15.92 -4.25
C SER A 151 20.83 17.13 -4.04
N GLY A 152 20.57 17.90 -2.99
CA GLY A 152 21.28 19.16 -2.70
C GLY A 152 21.18 20.21 -3.82
N LYS A 153 22.13 20.21 -4.76
CA LYS A 153 22.17 21.12 -5.93
C LYS A 153 22.01 20.43 -7.27
N ASP A 154 22.17 19.11 -7.31
CA ASP A 154 22.06 18.34 -8.55
C ASP A 154 20.59 18.00 -8.81
N SER A 155 20.18 18.08 -10.07
CA SER A 155 18.83 17.77 -10.55
C SER A 155 18.94 16.90 -11.79
N GLN A 156 18.16 15.83 -11.85
CA GLN A 156 18.04 14.95 -13.00
C GLN A 156 16.56 14.76 -13.33
N ASP A 157 16.20 15.12 -14.55
CA ASP A 157 14.87 14.89 -15.11
C ASP A 157 14.96 13.78 -16.17
N VAL A 158 13.94 12.95 -16.27
CA VAL A 158 13.85 11.82 -17.20
C VAL A 158 12.40 11.60 -17.64
N LYS A 159 12.20 11.33 -18.93
CA LYS A 159 10.91 10.89 -19.48
C LYS A 159 11.10 9.54 -20.15
N VAL A 160 10.29 8.55 -19.77
CA VAL A 160 10.35 7.19 -20.34
C VAL A 160 8.99 6.67 -20.75
N LYS A 161 8.94 5.97 -21.89
CA LYS A 161 7.77 5.27 -22.42
C LYS A 161 8.08 3.77 -22.44
N VAL A 162 7.17 2.96 -21.89
CA VAL A 162 7.34 1.52 -21.74
C VAL A 162 6.06 0.82 -22.19
N ASP A 163 6.18 -0.26 -22.96
CA ASP A 163 5.04 -1.09 -23.36
C ASP A 163 4.48 -1.85 -22.14
N ILE A 164 3.16 -1.81 -21.95
CA ILE A 164 2.50 -2.44 -20.81
C ILE A 164 2.64 -3.97 -20.86
N SER A 165 2.75 -4.56 -22.05
CA SER A 165 3.02 -6.00 -22.20
C SER A 165 4.42 -6.39 -21.70
N THR A 166 5.42 -5.51 -21.82
CA THR A 166 6.75 -5.70 -21.21
C THR A 166 6.66 -5.68 -19.69
N ILE A 167 5.94 -4.71 -19.11
CA ILE A 167 5.74 -4.59 -17.66
C ILE A 167 5.00 -5.82 -17.11
N MET A 168 3.90 -6.22 -17.76
CA MET A 168 3.15 -7.43 -17.39
C MET A 168 3.99 -8.70 -17.54
N GLY A 169 4.82 -8.80 -18.59
CA GLY A 169 5.74 -9.91 -18.79
C GLY A 169 6.78 -10.03 -17.68
N GLU A 170 7.41 -8.92 -17.27
CA GLU A 170 8.40 -8.93 -16.19
C GLU A 170 7.76 -9.19 -14.81
N LEU A 171 6.53 -8.72 -14.56
CA LEU A 171 5.78 -9.04 -13.35
C LEU A 171 5.36 -10.53 -13.27
N MET A 172 5.03 -11.14 -14.42
CA MET A 172 4.57 -12.55 -14.50
C MET A 172 5.70 -13.57 -14.56
N PHE A 173 6.89 -13.19 -15.03
CA PHE A 173 8.01 -14.11 -15.29
C PHE A 173 9.36 -13.70 -14.67
N GLY A 174 9.45 -12.57 -13.95
CA GLY A 174 10.67 -12.12 -13.27
C GLY A 174 10.97 -12.90 -11.97
N GLU A 175 12.19 -13.42 -11.84
CA GLU A 175 12.62 -14.40 -10.81
C GLU A 175 12.62 -13.91 -9.33
N THR A 176 11.97 -12.80 -8.98
CA THR A 176 11.92 -12.25 -7.60
C THR A 176 10.53 -12.13 -6.97
N MET A 177 9.48 -12.55 -7.65
CA MET A 177 8.20 -12.90 -7.02
C MET A 177 7.80 -14.31 -7.42
N ASN A 178 7.91 -15.29 -6.52
CA ASN A 178 7.19 -16.56 -6.67
C ASN A 178 5.71 -16.40 -6.28
N VAL A 179 5.05 -15.40 -6.86
CA VAL A 179 3.61 -15.42 -7.11
C VAL A 179 3.45 -16.05 -8.49
N SER A 180 3.92 -17.29 -8.63
CA SER A 180 3.73 -18.01 -9.88
C SER A 180 2.24 -18.17 -10.10
N ALA A 181 1.77 -17.88 -11.32
CA ALA A 181 0.39 -18.22 -11.70
C ALA A 181 0.12 -19.71 -11.46
N ALA A 182 1.15 -20.56 -11.64
CA ALA A 182 1.10 -21.98 -11.28
C ALA A 182 1.01 -22.27 -9.77
N GLY A 183 1.40 -21.36 -8.87
CA GLY A 183 1.16 -21.50 -7.44
C GLY A 183 -0.31 -21.27 -7.10
N ILE A 184 -0.88 -20.15 -7.56
CA ILE A 184 -2.31 -19.83 -7.39
C ILE A 184 -3.20 -20.85 -8.10
N LEU A 185 -2.80 -21.32 -9.30
CA LEU A 185 -3.60 -22.25 -10.11
C LEU A 185 -3.39 -23.74 -9.77
N ALA A 186 -2.29 -24.14 -9.10
CA ALA A 186 -2.11 -25.53 -8.65
C ALA A 186 -2.94 -25.84 -7.40
N GLU A 187 -3.20 -24.86 -6.52
CA GLU A 187 -4.13 -25.05 -5.40
C GLU A 187 -5.60 -25.06 -5.85
N THR A 188 -5.92 -24.53 -7.04
CA THR A 188 -7.25 -24.65 -7.68
C THR A 188 -7.32 -25.76 -8.74
N GLY A 189 -6.30 -26.61 -8.85
CA GLY A 189 -6.05 -27.48 -10.00
C GLY A 189 -6.79 -28.82 -10.03
N ASP A 190 -8.12 -28.84 -9.87
CA ASP A 190 -9.06 -29.85 -10.43
C ASP A 190 -10.52 -29.66 -9.93
N GLN A 191 -11.14 -28.50 -10.18
CA GLN A 191 -12.61 -28.37 -10.12
C GLN A 191 -13.19 -27.66 -11.33
N GLU A 192 -13.98 -28.41 -12.11
CA GLU A 192 -14.86 -27.87 -13.15
C GLU A 192 -15.88 -26.90 -12.52
N SER A 193 -16.03 -25.71 -13.09
CA SER A 193 -17.03 -24.70 -12.69
C SER A 193 -16.95 -24.18 -11.24
N ALA A 194 -15.75 -24.02 -10.68
CA ALA A 194 -15.56 -23.26 -9.45
C ALA A 194 -15.94 -21.77 -9.62
N SER A 195 -16.98 -21.31 -8.92
CA SER A 195 -17.18 -19.89 -8.64
C SER A 195 -16.04 -19.39 -7.73
N ALA A 196 -15.47 -18.23 -8.02
CA ALA A 196 -14.37 -17.65 -7.25
C ALA A 196 -14.85 -17.10 -5.89
N SER A 197 -15.12 -18.00 -4.94
CA SER A 197 -15.17 -17.67 -3.51
C SER A 197 -13.79 -17.20 -3.05
N LEU A 198 -13.73 -16.18 -2.22
CA LEU A 198 -12.47 -15.74 -1.62
C LEU A 198 -12.05 -16.77 -0.56
N GLY A 199 -10.96 -17.49 -0.83
CA GLY A 199 -10.55 -18.71 -0.11
C GLY A 199 -10.02 -18.52 1.32
N PHE A 200 -10.63 -17.65 2.12
CA PHE A 200 -10.40 -17.50 3.56
C PHE A 200 -11.71 -17.81 4.29
N SER A 201 -11.71 -18.77 5.20
CA SER A 201 -12.88 -18.97 6.06
C SER A 201 -13.03 -17.83 7.06
N VAL A 202 -14.28 -17.54 7.44
CA VAL A 202 -14.58 -16.55 8.48
C VAL A 202 -13.99 -16.98 9.83
N GLU A 203 -13.84 -18.29 10.05
CA GLU A 203 -13.21 -18.88 11.23
C GLU A 203 -11.72 -18.55 11.28
N GLU A 204 -10.95 -18.82 10.21
CA GLU A 204 -9.53 -18.44 10.10
C GLU A 204 -9.30 -16.92 10.23
N PHE A 205 -10.20 -16.09 9.67
CA PHE A 205 -10.11 -14.64 9.79
C PHE A 205 -10.36 -14.15 11.23
N MET A 206 -11.31 -14.77 11.94
CA MET A 206 -11.57 -14.50 13.36
C MET A 206 -10.43 -15.02 14.26
N GLU A 207 -9.85 -16.19 13.96
CA GLU A 207 -8.66 -16.71 14.66
C GLU A 207 -7.44 -15.80 14.46
N PHE A 208 -7.19 -15.34 13.24
CA PHE A 208 -6.13 -14.36 12.95
C PHE A 208 -6.36 -13.04 13.70
N ALA A 209 -7.58 -12.50 13.70
CA ALA A 209 -7.92 -11.31 14.47
C ALA A 209 -7.67 -11.51 15.99
N ALA A 210 -8.00 -12.69 16.52
CA ALA A 210 -7.75 -13.02 17.92
C ALA A 210 -6.25 -13.19 18.25
N GLU A 211 -5.45 -13.87 17.40
CA GLU A 211 -4.00 -14.03 17.60
C GLU A 211 -3.29 -12.66 17.68
N TRP A 212 -3.67 -11.74 16.78
CA TRP A 212 -3.04 -10.44 16.64
C TRP A 212 -3.69 -9.33 17.45
N ASN A 213 -4.75 -9.61 18.22
CA ASN A 213 -5.57 -8.63 18.97
C ASN A 213 -6.07 -7.48 18.07
N LEU A 214 -6.78 -7.85 17.01
CA LEU A 214 -7.45 -6.93 16.09
C LEU A 214 -8.95 -6.85 16.41
N ASP A 215 -9.44 -5.66 16.71
CA ASP A 215 -10.88 -5.41 16.88
C ASP A 215 -11.55 -5.40 15.49
N ILE A 216 -12.56 -6.26 15.29
CA ILE A 216 -13.41 -6.23 14.09
C ILE A 216 -14.63 -5.36 14.38
N GLY A 217 -14.96 -4.46 13.46
CA GLY A 217 -16.14 -3.61 13.49
C GLY A 217 -16.94 -3.74 12.18
N LEU A 218 -18.26 -3.87 12.30
CA LEU A 218 -19.21 -3.92 11.18
C LEU A 218 -20.25 -2.80 11.33
N ASP A 219 -20.60 -2.15 10.21
CA ASP A 219 -21.76 -1.28 10.07
C ASP A 219 -22.51 -1.64 8.79
N THR A 220 -23.75 -2.11 8.94
CA THR A 220 -24.66 -2.53 7.86
C THR A 220 -25.81 -1.54 7.62
N SER A 221 -25.73 -0.33 8.19
CA SER A 221 -26.83 0.65 8.12
C SER A 221 -27.00 1.31 6.75
N ASP A 222 -25.94 1.36 5.94
CA ASP A 222 -25.94 1.90 4.58
C ASP A 222 -24.89 1.20 3.71
N GLY A 223 -25.28 0.07 3.11
CA GLY A 223 -24.36 -0.88 2.49
C GLY A 223 -23.65 -1.73 3.54
N VAL A 224 -22.43 -2.20 3.24
CA VAL A 224 -21.59 -2.94 4.18
C VAL A 224 -20.29 -2.19 4.39
N LYS A 225 -19.98 -1.86 5.64
CA LYS A 225 -18.71 -1.28 6.07
C LYS A 225 -18.03 -2.20 7.08
N LEU A 226 -16.88 -2.73 6.72
CA LEU A 226 -15.99 -3.43 7.63
C LEU A 226 -14.91 -2.47 8.14
N ARG A 227 -14.46 -2.70 9.38
CA ARG A 227 -13.27 -2.10 10.00
C ARG A 227 -12.48 -3.20 10.73
N LEU A 228 -11.18 -3.23 10.54
CA LEU A 228 -10.22 -3.87 11.46
C LEU A 228 -9.50 -2.75 12.24
N THR A 229 -9.14 -2.99 13.50
CA THR A 229 -8.34 -2.03 14.28
C THR A 229 -7.32 -2.75 15.15
N ALA A 230 -6.04 -2.40 15.04
CA ALA A 230 -4.99 -3.01 15.83
C ALA A 230 -4.86 -2.34 17.21
N SER A 231 -4.77 -3.17 18.25
CA SER A 231 -4.47 -2.72 19.60
C SER A 231 -3.02 -2.24 19.76
N GLN A 232 -2.74 -1.51 20.85
CA GLN A 232 -1.35 -1.18 21.23
C GLN A 232 -0.50 -2.44 21.45
N GLU A 233 -1.09 -3.55 21.91
CA GLU A 233 -0.39 -4.82 22.09
C GLU A 233 0.02 -5.44 20.74
N THR A 234 -0.80 -5.30 19.70
CA THR A 234 -0.46 -5.70 18.32
C THR A 234 0.81 -5.00 17.84
N PHE A 235 0.92 -3.68 18.06
CA PHE A 235 2.12 -2.92 17.72
C PHE A 235 3.35 -3.40 18.50
N THR A 236 3.21 -3.68 19.80
CA THR A 236 4.31 -4.22 20.62
C THR A 236 4.73 -5.62 20.15
N LYS A 237 3.79 -6.52 19.81
CA LYS A 237 4.05 -7.84 19.20
C LYS A 237 4.87 -7.70 17.91
N ILE A 238 4.46 -6.81 17.00
CA ILE A 238 5.14 -6.55 15.72
C ILE A 238 6.54 -5.96 15.94
N LEU A 239 6.68 -4.94 16.80
CA LEU A 239 7.96 -4.31 17.08
C LEU A 239 8.96 -5.30 17.70
N ASN A 240 8.52 -6.14 18.65
CA ASN A 240 9.35 -7.20 19.21
C ASN A 240 9.82 -8.19 18.12
N ALA A 241 8.96 -8.60 17.19
CA ALA A 241 9.34 -9.48 16.08
C ALA A 241 10.36 -8.83 15.12
N VAL A 242 10.20 -7.55 14.80
CA VAL A 242 11.13 -6.78 13.95
C VAL A 242 12.48 -6.59 14.65
N LEU A 243 12.50 -6.20 15.92
CA LEU A 243 13.72 -6.05 16.72
C LEU A 243 14.49 -7.37 16.82
N LYS A 244 13.80 -8.50 17.07
CA LYS A 244 14.38 -9.85 17.11
C LYS A 244 15.09 -10.20 15.79
N LYS A 245 14.49 -9.83 14.65
CA LYS A 245 15.05 -10.03 13.30
C LYS A 245 16.26 -9.12 13.04
N ILE A 246 16.22 -7.85 13.45
CA ILE A 246 17.35 -6.90 13.34
C ILE A 246 18.56 -7.39 14.15
N MET A 247 18.33 -7.83 15.40
CA MET A 247 19.36 -8.41 16.26
C MET A 247 19.78 -9.84 15.87
N SER A 248 19.27 -10.38 14.76
CA SER A 248 19.59 -11.71 14.22
C SER A 248 19.41 -12.86 15.23
N LEU A 249 18.46 -12.70 16.17
CA LEU A 249 18.20 -13.70 17.20
C LEU A 249 17.39 -14.87 16.62
N PRO A 250 17.70 -16.13 16.98
CA PRO A 250 16.97 -17.28 16.47
C PRO A 250 15.51 -17.25 16.92
N ALA A 251 14.60 -17.78 16.09
CA ALA A 251 13.16 -17.74 16.35
C ALA A 251 12.76 -18.32 17.72
N SER A 252 13.50 -19.32 18.22
CA SER A 252 13.30 -19.97 19.51
C SER A 252 13.87 -19.22 20.73
N ALA A 253 14.63 -18.13 20.56
CA ALA A 253 15.08 -17.32 21.69
C ALA A 253 13.91 -16.57 22.32
N SER A 254 13.79 -16.62 23.65
CA SER A 254 12.95 -15.69 24.40
C SER A 254 13.48 -14.27 24.19
N PHE A 255 12.67 -13.41 23.56
CA PHE A 255 13.01 -12.01 23.32
C PHE A 255 11.75 -11.17 23.53
N ASP A 256 11.84 -10.22 24.45
CA ASP A 256 10.80 -9.25 24.75
C ASP A 256 11.47 -7.93 25.19
N MET A 257 11.08 -6.83 24.56
CA MET A 257 11.47 -5.46 24.90
C MET A 257 10.25 -4.58 25.23
N SER A 258 9.11 -5.16 25.62
CA SER A 258 7.90 -4.41 26.00
C SER A 258 8.17 -3.34 27.07
N ASP A 259 8.96 -3.67 28.11
CA ASP A 259 9.45 -2.75 29.16
C ASP A 259 10.44 -1.68 28.66
N ARG A 260 10.74 -1.64 27.36
CA ARG A 260 11.59 -0.64 26.68
C ARG A 260 10.88 0.03 25.50
N ILE A 261 9.67 -0.39 25.14
CA ILE A 261 8.86 0.15 24.05
C ILE A 261 7.77 1.05 24.64
N ALA A 262 7.99 2.36 24.63
CA ALA A 262 7.02 3.34 25.08
C ALA A 262 6.16 3.84 23.91
N LEU A 263 4.97 3.28 23.73
CA LEU A 263 3.98 3.77 22.75
C LEU A 263 3.08 4.84 23.39
N SER A 264 2.77 5.90 22.63
CA SER A 264 2.08 7.11 23.13
C SER A 264 0.90 7.55 22.27
N ASN A 265 0.91 7.20 20.98
CA ASN A 265 -0.25 7.26 20.09
C ASN A 265 -0.06 6.18 19.02
N SER A 266 -0.91 5.16 19.00
CA SER A 266 -0.77 4.03 18.08
C SER A 266 -2.14 3.61 17.58
N VAL A 267 -2.31 3.67 16.26
CA VAL A 267 -3.56 3.44 15.54
C VAL A 267 -3.20 2.74 14.24
N PHE A 268 -3.71 1.53 14.03
CA PHE A 268 -3.85 0.98 12.69
C PHE A 268 -5.31 0.61 12.54
N GLU A 269 -5.97 1.14 11.51
CA GLU A 269 -7.38 0.86 11.24
C GLU A 269 -7.48 0.53 9.75
N LEU A 270 -7.90 -0.68 9.35
CA LEU A 270 -8.25 -0.99 7.95
C LEU A 270 -9.76 -0.92 7.78
N TYR A 271 -10.24 -0.51 6.62
CA TYR A 271 -11.66 -0.43 6.29
C TYR A 271 -11.94 -0.89 4.86
N LEU A 272 -13.12 -1.46 4.66
CA LEU A 272 -13.68 -1.77 3.35
C LEU A 272 -15.16 -1.36 3.34
N GLN A 273 -15.62 -0.76 2.24
CA GLN A 273 -17.01 -0.36 2.04
C GLN A 273 -17.53 -0.81 0.68
N ALA A 274 -18.69 -1.46 0.71
CA ALA A 274 -19.58 -1.66 -0.43
C ALA A 274 -20.94 -0.96 -0.19
N ASP A 275 -21.69 -0.73 -1.27
CA ASP A 275 -23.03 -0.16 -1.21
C ASP A 275 -24.11 -1.22 -0.90
N LYS A 276 -25.39 -0.86 -1.04
CA LYS A 276 -26.52 -1.80 -0.81
C LYS A 276 -26.67 -2.88 -1.90
N ASP A 277 -26.01 -2.72 -3.04
CA ASP A 277 -26.03 -3.65 -4.18
C ASP A 277 -24.78 -4.56 -4.19
N GLY A 278 -23.89 -4.43 -3.20
CA GLY A 278 -22.61 -5.14 -3.14
C GLY A 278 -21.54 -4.57 -4.08
N LYS A 279 -21.71 -3.36 -4.61
CA LYS A 279 -20.71 -2.71 -5.45
C LYS A 279 -19.61 -2.13 -4.59
N PHE A 280 -18.36 -2.19 -5.06
CA PHE A 280 -17.25 -1.59 -4.35
C PHE A 280 -17.37 -0.06 -4.30
N VAL A 281 -17.20 0.54 -3.11
CA VAL A 281 -17.25 1.99 -2.89
C VAL A 281 -15.87 2.53 -2.49
N ALA A 282 -15.24 1.96 -1.46
CA ALA A 282 -13.92 2.40 -1.01
C ALA A 282 -13.22 1.35 -0.14
N ALA A 283 -11.89 1.35 -0.16
CA ALA A 283 -11.06 0.74 0.86
C ALA A 283 -10.07 1.77 1.43
N ALA A 284 -9.92 1.72 2.74
CA ALA A 284 -9.15 2.69 3.51
C ALA A 284 -8.27 2.00 4.53
N THR A 285 -7.17 2.62 4.95
CA THR A 285 -6.47 2.21 6.17
C THR A 285 -5.77 3.44 6.78
N ASN A 286 -5.85 3.61 8.08
CA ASN A 286 -5.12 4.64 8.81
C ASN A 286 -3.90 3.99 9.46
N LEU A 287 -2.74 4.65 9.45
CA LEU A 287 -1.60 4.29 10.26
C LEU A 287 -1.13 5.50 11.07
N THR A 288 -0.88 5.29 12.36
CA THR A 288 -0.11 6.18 13.23
C THR A 288 0.64 5.31 14.23
N LEU A 289 1.95 5.50 14.35
CA LEU A 289 2.79 4.81 15.32
C LEU A 289 3.79 5.81 15.90
N LYS A 290 3.48 6.32 17.10
CA LYS A 290 4.30 7.25 17.86
C LYS A 290 4.79 6.61 19.15
N GLY A 291 6.11 6.46 19.29
CA GLY A 291 6.73 5.94 20.49
C GLY A 291 8.25 6.07 20.53
N SER A 292 8.87 5.41 21.50
CA SER A 292 10.33 5.33 21.62
C SER A 292 10.80 3.97 22.13
N ILE A 293 12.01 3.59 21.74
CA ILE A 293 12.69 2.36 22.14
C ILE A 293 14.02 2.74 22.80
N GLU A 294 14.23 2.35 24.06
CA GLU A 294 15.53 2.50 24.74
C GLU A 294 16.34 1.21 24.56
N ILE A 295 17.46 1.29 23.84
CA ILE A 295 18.43 0.20 23.72
C ILE A 295 19.54 0.44 24.76
N PRO A 296 19.72 -0.46 25.76
CA PRO A 296 20.71 -0.27 26.80
C PRO A 296 22.15 -0.40 26.27
N ALA A 297 23.09 0.20 27.02
CA ALA A 297 24.52 0.03 26.82
C ALA A 297 24.93 -1.45 26.79
N MET A 298 25.69 -1.85 25.76
CA MET A 298 26.20 -3.22 25.60
C MET A 298 27.55 -3.44 26.31
N THR A 299 28.27 -2.34 26.60
CA THR A 299 29.56 -2.29 27.30
C THR A 299 29.63 -1.06 28.21
N GLU A 300 30.54 -1.05 29.19
CA GLU A 300 30.74 0.10 30.10
C GLU A 300 31.18 1.38 29.36
N ASP A 301 31.84 1.25 28.20
CA ASP A 301 32.25 2.36 27.33
C ASP A 301 31.16 2.84 26.34
N SER A 302 29.93 2.31 26.43
CA SER A 302 28.82 2.65 25.53
C SER A 302 27.67 3.36 26.24
N GLU A 303 27.05 4.33 25.59
CA GLU A 303 25.82 4.97 26.07
C GLU A 303 24.57 4.21 25.60
N ALA A 304 23.47 4.34 26.35
CA ALA A 304 22.17 3.84 25.91
C ALA A 304 21.66 4.63 24.70
N THR A 305 21.18 3.94 23.68
CA THR A 305 20.67 4.56 22.45
C THR A 305 19.16 4.70 22.49
N ASN A 306 18.65 5.91 22.34
CA ASN A 306 17.23 6.19 22.28
C ASN A 306 16.77 6.31 20.83
N ILE A 307 15.81 5.47 20.43
CA ILE A 307 15.20 5.50 19.10
C ILE A 307 13.76 5.99 19.22
N GLY A 308 13.50 7.25 18.88
CA GLY A 308 12.16 7.80 18.71
C GLY A 308 11.59 7.46 17.33
N ILE A 309 10.32 7.03 17.29
CA ILE A 309 9.59 6.66 16.07
C ILE A 309 8.31 7.50 16.03
N ASP A 310 8.12 8.22 14.92
CA ASP A 310 6.88 8.92 14.57
C ASP A 310 6.54 8.52 13.13
N ILE A 311 5.58 7.63 12.93
CA ILE A 311 5.12 7.20 11.60
C ILE A 311 3.65 7.54 11.49
N GLY A 312 3.22 8.11 10.37
CA GLY A 312 1.80 8.38 10.10
C GLY A 312 1.47 8.21 8.62
N GLY A 313 0.31 7.65 8.29
CA GLY A 313 -0.11 7.63 6.90
C GLY A 313 -1.49 7.10 6.51
N ALA A 314 -1.77 7.33 5.22
CA ALA A 314 -2.95 7.05 4.43
C ALA A 314 -2.55 6.93 2.92
N PHE A 315 -3.40 6.27 2.12
CA PHE A 315 -3.37 5.93 0.67
C PHE A 315 -4.82 6.14 0.13
N TYR A 316 -5.31 5.63 -0.99
CA TYR A 316 -6.72 5.15 -1.16
C TYR A 316 -6.93 4.18 -2.29
N ILE A 317 -8.04 3.43 -2.24
CA ILE A 317 -8.80 3.14 -3.44
C ILE A 317 -10.28 3.50 -3.18
N GLU A 318 -10.84 4.40 -3.97
CA GLU A 318 -12.28 4.72 -4.04
C GLU A 318 -12.81 4.41 -5.46
N SER A 319 -14.05 3.97 -5.55
CA SER A 319 -14.79 3.84 -6.81
C SER A 319 -15.18 5.24 -7.29
N ASN A 320 -14.57 5.69 -8.38
CA ASN A 320 -14.68 7.06 -8.88
C ASN A 320 -14.46 7.11 -10.40
N VAL A 321 -15.59 6.97 -11.12
CA VAL A 321 -15.77 7.30 -12.54
C VAL A 321 -15.39 8.77 -12.72
N SER A 322 -14.14 9.01 -13.13
CA SER A 322 -13.49 10.33 -12.99
C SER A 322 -13.18 10.97 -14.35
N ASP A 323 -13.64 12.22 -14.49
CA ASP A 323 -13.40 13.09 -15.66
C ASP A 323 -11.94 13.56 -15.72
N PHE A 324 -11.04 12.64 -16.08
CA PHE A 324 -9.67 12.95 -16.46
C PHE A 324 -9.37 12.49 -17.89
N SER A 325 -8.37 13.15 -18.49
CA SER A 325 -7.68 12.74 -19.70
C SER A 325 -6.17 12.67 -19.47
N ILE A 326 -5.49 11.91 -20.33
CA ILE A 326 -4.04 11.98 -20.53
C ILE A 326 -3.71 13.12 -21.53
N PRO A 327 -2.46 13.60 -21.63
CA PRO A 327 -2.10 14.67 -22.57
C PRO A 327 -2.27 14.25 -24.03
N ASP A 328 -2.90 15.11 -24.84
CA ASP A 328 -3.10 14.86 -26.27
C ASP A 328 -1.76 14.64 -26.99
N GLY A 329 -1.65 13.53 -27.75
CA GLY A 329 -0.44 13.20 -28.51
C GLY A 329 0.74 12.66 -27.69
N ILE A 330 0.57 12.36 -26.39
CA ILE A 330 1.62 11.75 -25.55
C ILE A 330 2.22 10.47 -26.15
N SER A 331 1.42 9.71 -26.92
CA SER A 331 1.86 8.53 -27.64
C SER A 331 2.86 8.80 -28.77
N GLU A 332 2.86 10.02 -29.33
CA GLU A 332 3.75 10.51 -30.38
C GLU A 332 4.87 11.44 -29.85
N ASP A 333 4.87 11.78 -28.55
CA ASP A 333 5.85 12.71 -27.96
C ASP A 333 7.27 12.10 -27.89
N SER A 334 8.07 12.46 -28.91
CA SER A 334 9.49 12.12 -29.03
C SER A 334 10.41 12.57 -27.88
N SER A 335 9.91 13.34 -26.89
CA SER A 335 10.66 13.64 -25.67
C SER A 335 10.72 12.47 -24.68
N TYR A 336 9.81 11.49 -24.80
CA TYR A 336 9.87 10.23 -24.05
C TYR A 336 10.87 9.25 -24.67
N GLN A 337 11.79 8.75 -23.85
CA GLN A 337 12.72 7.70 -24.25
C GLN A 337 12.01 6.35 -24.18
N VAL A 338 11.88 5.67 -25.32
CA VAL A 338 11.36 4.29 -25.36
C VAL A 338 12.37 3.37 -24.69
N ILE A 339 11.90 2.54 -23.74
CA ILE A 339 12.70 1.46 -23.16
C ILE A 339 12.30 0.15 -23.85
N ASP A 340 13.06 -0.20 -24.89
CA ASP A 340 13.09 -1.56 -25.44
C ASP A 340 14.03 -2.43 -24.58
N ASN A 341 13.58 -3.61 -24.13
CA ASN A 341 14.36 -4.59 -23.34
C ASN A 341 14.85 -5.76 -24.21
#